data_AF-A0A8T4MZH3-F1
#
_entry.id   AF-A0A8T4MZH3-F1
#
_cell.length_a   1.000
_cell.length_b   1.000
_cell.length_c   1.000
_cell.angle_alpha   90.00
_cell.angle_beta   90.00
_cell.angle_gamma   90.00
#
_symmetry.space_group_name_H-M   'P 1'
#
loop_
_entity.id
_entity.type
_entity.pdbx_description
1 polymer ?
#
loop_
_entity_poly.entity_id
_entity_poly.type
_entity_poly.pdbx_seq_one_letter_code
_entity_poly.pdbx_strand_id
1 'polypeptide(L)'
;MVHFAHFADVHLGGWRQGPMQDLNFIAFQKVIDTCILRKVEFILIAGDLFDSAYPPIETLKETFAEFRKLKEAKIPVFIIAGSHDYSASGRTFLEVLEKAGFCKNVFDAEFKENEIILSPTINKGVAIYGYPGKKSGLEVGDIKKLKLNDSPGMFKILMLHTTMDKVRGVLPIECAEVDKLPEANYYALGHIHIDFRYKNLVYPGPVFPNNFGELETLENGSFYIVDTDLGNPFEKIDIKVKEIVSLDVEAKNAILTNEEILKELGKKNLKDKIVLLRVSGDLDNQKISDIHFEKIENFCFENGAYFFLKNTHDLKTSEVKLDIEIKNKDNLEEEGIMKYSSENPSEFNKFIPQLINILSIEKQEGETIDSFNTRILGESRKVLDIE
;
A
#
# COMPACT_ATOMS: atom_id res chain seq x y z
N MET A 1 20.12 -20.73 23.00
CA MET A 1 21.26 -19.86 22.75
C MET A 1 21.36 -19.71 21.25
N VAL A 2 20.76 -18.65 20.72
CA VAL A 2 20.55 -18.49 19.29
C VAL A 2 20.42 -17.02 18.89
N HIS A 3 21.08 -16.68 17.79
CA HIS A 3 21.05 -15.33 17.21
C HIS A 3 20.46 -15.38 15.80
N PHE A 4 19.29 -14.77 15.58
CA PHE A 4 18.54 -14.90 14.32
C PHE A 4 18.00 -13.57 13.82
N ALA A 5 17.73 -13.48 12.51
CA ALA A 5 17.03 -12.32 11.94
C ALA A 5 15.54 -12.61 11.79
N HIS A 6 14.72 -11.57 11.95
CA HIS A 6 13.28 -11.59 11.72
C HIS A 6 12.86 -10.37 10.90
N PHE A 7 12.29 -10.63 9.72
CA PHE A 7 11.61 -9.65 8.89
C PHE A 7 10.33 -10.22 8.28
N ALA A 8 9.49 -9.35 7.75
CA ALA A 8 8.23 -9.68 7.09
C ALA A 8 7.92 -8.61 6.04
N ASP A 9 6.82 -8.79 5.31
CA ASP A 9 6.21 -7.73 4.50
C ASP A 9 7.21 -7.11 3.50
N VAL A 10 7.89 -7.99 2.76
CA VAL A 10 8.90 -7.62 1.76
C VAL A 10 8.23 -7.11 0.48
N HIS A 11 7.11 -7.72 0.10
CA HIS A 11 6.27 -7.32 -1.03
C HIS A 11 7.04 -7.13 -2.34
N LEU A 12 7.96 -8.07 -2.65
CA LEU A 12 8.73 -8.01 -3.88
C LEU A 12 7.79 -7.98 -5.10
N GLY A 13 7.93 -6.93 -5.91
CA GLY A 13 7.07 -6.66 -7.07
C GLY A 13 5.82 -5.81 -6.79
N GLY A 14 5.65 -5.26 -5.58
CA GLY A 14 4.49 -4.41 -5.24
C GLY A 14 4.51 -3.01 -5.84
N TRP A 15 5.70 -2.44 -6.08
CA TRP A 15 5.83 -1.17 -6.79
C TRP A 15 5.70 -1.38 -8.30
N ARG A 16 4.84 -0.58 -8.95
CA ARG A 16 4.66 -0.59 -10.41
C ARG A 16 5.71 0.22 -11.16
N GLN A 17 6.31 1.20 -10.49
CA GLN A 17 7.30 2.09 -11.07
C GLN A 17 8.70 1.46 -10.90
N GLY A 18 9.38 1.21 -12.02
CA GLY A 18 10.69 0.54 -12.05
C GLY A 18 11.69 1.06 -11.02
N PRO A 19 11.95 2.38 -10.93
CA PRO A 19 12.89 2.92 -9.95
C PRO A 19 12.53 2.61 -8.49
N MET A 20 11.25 2.50 -8.16
CA MET A 20 10.78 2.15 -6.80
C MET A 20 10.85 0.64 -6.55
N GLN A 21 10.57 -0.15 -7.57
CA GLN A 21 10.77 -1.61 -7.54
C GLN A 21 12.25 -1.94 -7.30
N ASP A 22 13.17 -1.23 -7.96
CA ASP A 22 14.61 -1.38 -7.74
C ASP A 22 15.01 -1.05 -6.29
N LEU A 23 14.46 0.01 -5.71
CA LEU A 23 14.73 0.36 -4.31
C LEU A 23 14.18 -0.70 -3.32
N ASN A 24 13.01 -1.27 -3.59
CA ASN A 24 12.45 -2.38 -2.82
C ASN A 24 13.37 -3.62 -2.88
N PHE A 25 13.89 -3.96 -4.07
CA PHE A 25 14.88 -5.04 -4.20
C PHE A 25 16.19 -4.73 -3.48
N ILE A 26 16.73 -3.51 -3.62
CA ILE A 26 17.95 -3.10 -2.91
C ILE A 26 17.75 -3.19 -1.39
N ALA A 27 16.58 -2.84 -0.88
CA ALA A 27 16.25 -3.01 0.54
C ALA A 27 16.36 -4.48 0.97
N PHE A 28 15.75 -5.39 0.20
CA PHE A 28 15.84 -6.82 0.44
C PHE A 28 17.28 -7.34 0.38
N GLN A 29 18.07 -6.93 -0.62
CA GLN A 29 19.49 -7.26 -0.73
C GLN A 29 20.29 -6.80 0.50
N LYS A 30 20.04 -5.58 0.98
CA LYS A 30 20.68 -5.06 2.20
C LYS A 30 20.35 -5.90 3.44
N VAL A 31 19.11 -6.38 3.58
CA VAL A 31 18.74 -7.29 4.67
C VAL A 31 19.55 -8.57 4.58
N ILE A 32 19.60 -9.19 3.39
CA ILE A 32 20.34 -10.43 3.17
C ILE A 32 21.83 -10.28 3.44
N ASP A 33 22.45 -9.25 2.87
CA ASP A 33 23.87 -8.95 3.06
C ASP A 33 24.18 -8.66 4.54
N THR A 34 23.29 -7.97 5.25
CA THR A 34 23.44 -7.71 6.69
C THR A 34 23.33 -9.00 7.50
N CYS A 35 22.38 -9.87 7.19
CA CYS A 35 22.24 -11.17 7.86
C CYS A 35 23.50 -12.03 7.70
N ILE A 36 24.08 -12.06 6.50
CA ILE A 36 25.33 -12.76 6.20
C ILE A 36 26.51 -12.13 6.96
N LEU A 37 26.64 -10.80 6.90
CA LEU A 37 27.71 -10.06 7.58
C LEU A 37 27.67 -10.27 9.10
N ARG A 38 26.47 -10.23 9.68
CA ARG A 38 26.22 -10.42 11.11
C ARG A 38 26.23 -11.89 11.53
N LYS A 39 26.39 -12.81 10.58
CA LYS A 39 26.48 -14.27 10.79
C LYS A 39 25.31 -14.79 11.63
N VAL A 40 24.09 -14.37 11.29
CA VAL A 40 22.89 -14.89 11.96
C VAL A 40 22.78 -16.39 11.72
N GLU A 41 22.26 -17.11 12.69
CA GLU A 41 22.20 -18.57 12.66
C GLU A 41 21.06 -19.12 11.82
N PHE A 42 20.02 -18.31 11.64
CA PHE A 42 18.89 -18.54 10.75
C PHE A 42 18.12 -17.24 10.53
N ILE A 43 17.23 -17.26 9.55
CA ILE A 43 16.34 -16.14 9.20
C ILE A 43 14.89 -16.60 9.34
N LEU A 44 14.05 -15.73 9.88
CA LEU A 44 12.60 -15.86 9.90
C LEU A 44 11.98 -14.83 8.93
N ILE A 45 11.16 -15.31 7.99
CA ILE A 45 10.35 -14.48 7.10
C ILE A 45 8.88 -14.69 7.46
N ALA A 46 8.26 -13.75 8.17
CA ALA A 46 6.89 -13.88 8.69
C ALA A 46 5.81 -13.46 7.67
N GLY A 47 5.92 -13.95 6.44
CA GLY A 47 4.94 -13.76 5.37
C GLY A 47 5.13 -12.51 4.52
N ASP A 48 4.36 -12.48 3.42
CA ASP A 48 4.35 -11.46 2.36
C ASP A 48 5.75 -11.20 1.80
N LEU A 49 6.42 -12.28 1.38
CA LEU A 49 7.67 -12.17 0.62
C LEU A 49 7.42 -11.52 -0.74
N PHE A 50 6.31 -11.89 -1.38
CA PHE A 50 5.88 -11.34 -2.66
C PHE A 50 4.57 -10.57 -2.51
N ASP A 51 4.39 -9.51 -3.30
CA ASP A 51 3.13 -8.76 -3.35
C ASP A 51 2.00 -9.54 -4.08
N SER A 52 2.36 -10.57 -4.84
CA SER A 52 1.42 -11.42 -5.57
C SER A 52 1.82 -12.88 -5.52
N ALA A 53 0.84 -13.77 -5.42
CA ALA A 53 1.01 -15.21 -5.51
C ALA A 53 1.68 -15.69 -6.81
N TYR A 54 1.62 -14.85 -7.86
CA TYR A 54 2.31 -15.07 -9.14
C TYR A 54 3.24 -13.88 -9.42
N PRO A 55 4.45 -13.87 -8.84
CA PRO A 55 5.40 -12.77 -9.03
C PRO A 55 5.91 -12.74 -10.49
N PRO A 56 6.30 -11.56 -11.01
CA PRO A 56 6.97 -11.44 -12.30
C PRO A 56 8.26 -12.29 -12.37
N ILE A 57 8.64 -12.73 -13.57
CA ILE A 57 9.81 -13.61 -13.77
C ILE A 57 11.10 -12.93 -13.30
N GLU A 58 11.23 -11.63 -13.56
CA GLU A 58 12.35 -10.81 -13.13
C GLU A 58 12.47 -10.80 -11.60
N THR A 59 11.35 -10.57 -10.90
CA THR A 59 11.26 -10.64 -9.43
C THR A 59 11.71 -11.99 -8.90
N LEU A 60 11.27 -13.08 -9.55
CA LEU A 60 11.70 -14.42 -9.18
C LEU A 60 13.21 -14.59 -9.37
N LYS A 61 13.76 -14.24 -10.55
CA LYS A 61 15.19 -14.41 -10.85
C LYS A 61 16.09 -13.76 -9.80
N GLU A 62 15.76 -12.53 -9.40
CA GLU A 62 16.51 -11.78 -8.40
C GLU A 62 16.35 -12.37 -7.00
N THR A 63 15.13 -12.75 -6.63
CA THR A 63 14.87 -13.43 -5.35
C THR A 63 15.69 -14.71 -5.23
N PHE A 64 15.74 -15.56 -6.27
CA PHE A 64 16.54 -16.78 -6.26
C PHE A 64 18.03 -16.51 -6.08
N ALA A 65 18.55 -15.41 -6.64
CA ALA A 65 19.95 -15.05 -6.45
C ALA A 65 20.26 -14.74 -4.98
N GLU A 66 19.39 -14.00 -4.29
CA GLU A 66 19.56 -13.66 -2.87
C GLU A 66 19.41 -14.90 -1.97
N PHE A 67 18.42 -15.74 -2.21
CA PHE A 67 18.29 -17.01 -1.50
C PHE A 67 19.47 -17.96 -1.73
N ARG A 68 20.07 -17.92 -2.93
CA ARG A 68 21.30 -18.66 -3.22
C ARG A 68 22.48 -18.17 -2.39
N LYS A 69 22.65 -16.85 -2.20
CA LYS A 69 23.68 -16.31 -1.30
C LYS A 69 23.53 -16.85 0.12
N LEU A 70 22.30 -16.87 0.65
CA LEU A 70 22.01 -17.41 1.99
C LEU A 70 22.35 -18.90 2.09
N LYS A 71 22.00 -19.68 1.06
CA LYS A 71 22.33 -21.11 0.98
C LYS A 71 23.83 -21.37 0.94
N GLU A 72 24.57 -20.59 0.15
CA GLU A 72 26.04 -20.66 0.07
C GLU A 72 26.70 -20.25 1.40
N ALA A 73 26.13 -19.26 2.10
CA ALA A 73 26.51 -18.86 3.45
C ALA A 73 26.08 -19.84 4.56
N LYS A 74 25.31 -20.89 4.22
CA LYS A 74 24.76 -21.90 5.14
C LYS A 74 23.85 -21.30 6.23
N ILE A 75 23.09 -20.27 5.87
CA ILE A 75 22.09 -19.64 6.75
C ILE A 75 20.71 -20.18 6.35
N PRO A 76 20.08 -21.06 7.17
CA PRO A 76 18.76 -21.58 6.86
C PRO A 76 17.69 -20.48 7.00
N VAL A 77 16.71 -20.53 6.11
CA VAL A 77 15.57 -19.61 6.08
C VAL A 77 14.29 -20.37 6.41
N PHE A 78 13.58 -19.91 7.44
CA PHE A 78 12.27 -20.40 7.83
C PHE A 78 11.22 -19.35 7.45
N ILE A 79 10.17 -19.79 6.77
CA ILE A 79 9.16 -18.89 6.19
C ILE A 79 7.77 -19.41 6.49
N ILE A 80 6.82 -18.49 6.62
CA ILE A 80 5.39 -18.76 6.47
C ILE A 80 4.87 -17.93 5.30
N ALA A 81 3.77 -18.36 4.69
CA ALA A 81 3.07 -17.54 3.70
C ALA A 81 2.30 -16.41 4.40
N GLY A 82 2.31 -15.23 3.80
CA GLY A 82 1.39 -14.16 4.15
C GLY A 82 0.14 -14.15 3.28
N SER A 83 -0.67 -13.11 3.43
CA SER A 83 -1.95 -12.99 2.74
C SER A 83 -1.81 -12.76 1.22
N HIS A 84 -0.67 -12.22 0.76
CA HIS A 84 -0.37 -11.97 -0.65
C HIS A 84 0.27 -13.18 -1.35
N ASP A 85 0.99 -14.02 -0.61
CA ASP A 85 1.74 -15.16 -1.15
C ASP A 85 0.86 -16.30 -1.69
N TYR A 86 -0.45 -16.32 -1.36
CA TYR A 86 -1.41 -17.32 -1.81
C TYR A 86 -2.34 -16.87 -2.93
N SER A 87 -2.49 -17.74 -3.93
CA SER A 87 -3.58 -17.63 -4.90
C SER A 87 -4.90 -18.12 -4.31
N ALA A 88 -6.03 -17.77 -4.94
CA ALA A 88 -7.34 -18.30 -4.56
C ALA A 88 -7.41 -19.84 -4.61
N SER A 89 -6.55 -20.48 -5.41
CA SER A 89 -6.44 -21.94 -5.51
C SER A 89 -5.52 -22.58 -4.46
N GLY A 90 -4.96 -21.78 -3.53
CA GLY A 90 -4.01 -22.24 -2.51
C GLY A 90 -2.58 -22.44 -3.02
N ARG A 91 -2.31 -22.22 -4.31
CA ARG A 91 -0.95 -22.27 -4.88
C ARG A 91 -0.14 -21.06 -4.43
N THR A 92 1.13 -21.29 -4.13
CA THR A 92 2.10 -20.26 -3.74
C THR A 92 3.46 -20.54 -4.39
N PHE A 93 4.19 -19.48 -4.73
CA PHE A 93 5.56 -19.63 -5.23
C PHE A 93 6.54 -20.05 -4.10
N LEU A 94 6.17 -19.89 -2.83
CA LEU A 94 7.01 -20.30 -1.70
C LEU A 94 7.31 -21.81 -1.71
N GLU A 95 6.39 -22.64 -2.20
CA GLU A 95 6.62 -24.07 -2.38
C GLU A 95 7.76 -24.36 -3.37
N VAL A 96 7.90 -23.54 -4.41
CA VAL A 96 8.98 -23.69 -5.40
C VAL A 96 10.34 -23.39 -4.75
N LEU A 97 10.41 -22.34 -3.92
CA LEU A 97 11.62 -22.00 -3.16
C LEU A 97 11.99 -23.11 -2.16
N GLU A 98 11.00 -23.68 -1.48
CA GLU A 98 11.20 -24.80 -0.56
C GLU A 98 11.68 -26.06 -1.30
N LYS A 99 11.06 -26.43 -2.43
CA LYS A 99 11.46 -27.60 -3.23
C LYS A 99 12.85 -27.45 -3.86
N ALA A 100 13.27 -26.23 -4.17
CA ALA A 100 14.64 -25.92 -4.59
C ALA A 100 15.65 -25.94 -3.42
N GLY A 101 15.16 -26.08 -2.18
CA GLY A 101 15.96 -26.15 -0.96
C GLY A 101 16.60 -24.80 -0.61
N PHE A 102 15.88 -23.70 -0.83
CA PHE A 102 16.31 -22.36 -0.45
C PHE A 102 15.75 -21.91 0.90
N CYS A 103 14.56 -22.41 1.25
CA CYS A 103 13.92 -22.15 2.54
C CYS A 103 13.15 -23.39 3.01
N LYS A 104 12.62 -23.31 4.22
CA LYS A 104 11.69 -24.28 4.78
C LYS A 104 10.41 -23.56 5.18
N ASN A 105 9.28 -23.94 4.59
CA ASN A 105 7.99 -23.50 5.09
C ASN A 105 7.71 -24.21 6.42
N VAL A 106 7.46 -23.44 7.48
CA VAL A 106 7.26 -23.97 8.84
C VAL A 106 5.79 -24.16 9.20
N PHE A 107 4.87 -23.91 8.26
CA PHE A 107 3.47 -24.28 8.42
C PHE A 107 3.31 -25.80 8.29
N ASP A 108 3.10 -26.46 9.42
CA ASP A 108 2.76 -27.87 9.53
C ASP A 108 1.73 -28.03 10.64
N ALA A 109 0.50 -28.43 10.28
CA ALA A 109 -0.64 -28.39 11.17
C ALA A 109 -1.55 -29.61 11.01
N GLU A 110 -1.96 -30.19 12.15
CA GLU A 110 -3.04 -31.18 12.24
C GLU A 110 -4.35 -30.46 12.60
N PHE A 111 -5.35 -30.57 11.74
CA PHE A 111 -6.67 -29.97 11.96
C PHE A 111 -7.59 -30.96 12.68
N LYS A 112 -8.02 -30.60 13.89
CA LYS A 112 -9.04 -31.31 14.67
C LYS A 112 -10.29 -30.44 14.78
N GLU A 113 -11.40 -31.04 15.23
CA GLU A 113 -12.73 -30.40 15.24
C GLU A 113 -12.73 -29.02 15.97
N ASN A 114 -11.98 -28.90 17.07
CA ASN A 114 -11.90 -27.68 17.87
C ASN A 114 -10.48 -27.11 18.07
N GLU A 115 -9.46 -27.78 17.53
CA GLU A 115 -8.05 -27.43 17.76
C GLU A 115 -7.24 -27.56 16.47
N ILE A 116 -6.25 -26.69 16.33
CA ILE A 116 -5.26 -26.76 15.25
C ILE A 116 -3.90 -26.95 15.92
N ILE A 117 -3.30 -28.12 15.73
CA ILE A 117 -2.05 -28.48 16.41
C ILE A 117 -0.89 -28.22 15.45
N LEU A 118 -0.02 -27.29 15.82
CA LEU A 118 1.18 -26.95 15.06
C LEU A 118 2.34 -27.86 15.45
N SER A 119 2.99 -28.43 14.44
CA SER A 119 4.22 -29.21 14.59
C SER A 119 5.45 -28.30 14.43
N PRO A 120 6.49 -28.47 15.27
CA PRO A 120 7.65 -27.61 15.19
C PRO A 120 8.64 -28.07 14.10
N THR A 121 9.22 -27.11 13.42
CA THR A 121 10.50 -27.28 12.72
C THR A 121 11.64 -27.02 13.71
N ILE A 122 12.52 -28.01 13.89
CA ILE A 122 13.62 -27.93 14.88
C ILE A 122 14.90 -27.43 14.24
N ASN A 123 15.51 -26.42 14.84
CA ASN A 123 16.82 -25.91 14.44
C ASN A 123 17.61 -25.42 15.66
N LYS A 124 18.78 -26.00 15.92
CA LYS A 124 19.72 -25.54 16.97
C LYS A 124 19.09 -25.31 18.36
N GLY A 125 18.22 -26.22 18.81
CA GLY A 125 17.54 -26.10 20.11
C GLY A 125 16.36 -25.12 20.14
N VAL A 126 15.95 -24.64 18.96
CA VAL A 126 14.75 -23.81 18.74
C VAL A 126 13.67 -24.65 18.09
N ALA A 127 12.44 -24.53 18.60
CA ALA A 127 11.24 -25.09 18.01
C ALA A 127 10.45 -23.97 17.33
N ILE A 128 10.38 -24.00 16.00
CA ILE A 128 9.75 -22.98 15.18
C ILE A 128 8.40 -23.50 14.69
N TYR A 129 7.33 -22.83 15.08
CA TYR A 129 5.96 -23.11 14.69
C TYR A 129 5.47 -22.00 13.78
N GLY A 130 4.64 -22.31 12.78
CA GLY A 130 4.10 -21.31 11.87
C GLY A 130 2.62 -21.51 11.57
N TYR A 131 1.90 -20.41 11.42
CA TYR A 131 0.58 -20.39 10.79
C TYR A 131 0.51 -19.27 9.75
N PRO A 132 0.06 -19.54 8.52
CA PRO A 132 0.09 -18.56 7.45
C PRO A 132 -1.00 -17.50 7.60
N GLY A 133 -0.76 -16.35 6.99
CA GLY A 133 -1.78 -15.33 6.80
C GLY A 133 -2.75 -15.71 5.68
N LYS A 134 -4.02 -15.33 5.82
CA LYS A 134 -5.04 -15.55 4.79
C LYS A 134 -5.66 -14.21 4.40
N LYS A 135 -6.20 -14.16 3.19
CA LYS A 135 -6.93 -12.96 2.75
C LYS A 135 -8.18 -12.75 3.60
N SER A 136 -8.53 -11.48 3.82
CA SER A 136 -9.73 -11.08 4.55
C SER A 136 -9.80 -11.54 6.01
N GLY A 137 -8.66 -11.82 6.66
CA GLY A 137 -8.61 -12.17 8.08
C GLY A 137 -9.16 -13.58 8.40
N LEU A 138 -9.32 -14.45 7.40
CA LEU A 138 -9.86 -15.80 7.61
C LEU A 138 -9.02 -16.64 8.58
N GLU A 139 -7.76 -16.28 8.81
CA GLU A 139 -6.89 -16.91 9.80
C GLU A 139 -7.22 -16.52 11.25
N VAL A 140 -7.90 -15.39 11.50
CA VAL A 140 -8.16 -14.88 12.85
C VAL A 140 -8.96 -15.88 13.68
N GLY A 141 -9.96 -16.54 13.08
CA GLY A 141 -10.74 -17.59 13.74
C GLY A 141 -9.93 -18.85 14.05
N ASP A 142 -8.96 -19.18 13.19
CA ASP A 142 -8.08 -20.33 13.34
C ASP A 142 -7.02 -20.09 14.43
N ILE A 143 -6.49 -18.87 14.53
CA ILE A 143 -5.47 -18.49 15.51
C ILE A 143 -5.95 -18.77 16.95
N LYS A 144 -7.24 -18.53 17.22
CA LYS A 144 -7.86 -18.78 18.54
C LYS A 144 -7.85 -20.26 18.95
N LYS A 145 -7.67 -21.17 17.99
CA LYS A 145 -7.70 -22.63 18.17
C LYS A 145 -6.30 -23.24 18.16
N LEU A 146 -5.25 -22.45 18.01
CA LEU A 146 -3.88 -22.95 17.89
C LEU A 146 -3.41 -23.59 19.20
N LYS A 147 -2.78 -24.75 19.04
CA LYS A 147 -2.01 -25.46 20.06
C LYS A 147 -0.64 -25.78 19.49
N LEU A 148 0.38 -25.82 20.33
CA LEU A 148 1.73 -26.22 19.93
C LEU A 148 1.97 -27.64 20.40
N ASN A 149 2.42 -28.52 19.50
CA ASN A 149 2.98 -29.80 19.90
C ASN A 149 4.16 -29.60 20.84
N ASP A 150 4.36 -30.51 21.78
CA ASP A 150 5.40 -30.37 22.80
C ASP A 150 6.81 -30.31 22.20
N SER A 151 7.62 -29.39 22.75
CA SER A 151 9.05 -29.24 22.48
C SER A 151 9.80 -28.98 23.78
N PRO A 152 9.97 -30.02 24.63
CA PRO A 152 10.54 -29.86 25.96
C PRO A 152 11.97 -29.31 25.91
N GLY A 153 12.26 -28.28 26.71
CA GLY A 153 13.60 -27.69 26.85
C GLY A 153 14.07 -26.85 25.66
N MET A 154 13.21 -26.59 24.68
CA MET A 154 13.54 -25.78 23.50
C MET A 154 13.02 -24.35 23.62
N PHE A 155 13.72 -23.41 22.97
CA PHE A 155 13.22 -22.04 22.80
C PHE A 155 12.13 -22.04 21.72
N LYS A 156 10.91 -21.66 22.08
CA LYS A 156 9.75 -21.72 21.19
C LYS A 156 9.55 -20.40 20.45
N ILE A 157 9.47 -20.48 19.13
CA ILE A 157 9.13 -19.37 18.25
C ILE A 157 7.80 -19.67 17.57
N LEU A 158 6.83 -18.76 17.68
CA LEU A 158 5.59 -18.83 16.92
C LEU A 158 5.57 -17.73 15.84
N MET A 159 5.59 -18.14 14.59
CA MET A 159 5.46 -17.27 13.42
C MET A 159 3.99 -17.15 13.01
N LEU A 160 3.48 -15.93 12.89
CA LEU A 160 2.13 -15.66 12.39
C LEU A 160 2.15 -14.47 11.44
N HIS A 161 1.24 -14.44 10.48
CA HIS A 161 1.04 -13.28 9.62
C HIS A 161 -0.42 -12.82 9.75
N THR A 162 -0.67 -11.90 10.67
CA THR A 162 -2.04 -11.51 11.08
C THR A 162 -2.03 -10.19 11.86
N THR A 163 -3.20 -9.62 12.12
CA THR A 163 -3.36 -8.45 12.99
C THR A 163 -3.60 -8.86 14.44
N MET A 164 -2.85 -8.30 15.39
CA MET A 164 -3.06 -8.53 16.83
C MET A 164 -3.79 -7.36 17.52
N ASP A 165 -4.56 -7.65 18.55
CA ASP A 165 -5.36 -6.66 19.30
C ASP A 165 -4.51 -5.50 19.88
N LYS A 166 -3.25 -5.77 20.27
CA LYS A 166 -2.37 -4.75 20.86
C LYS A 166 -1.85 -3.70 19.89
N VAL A 167 -1.80 -4.00 18.59
CA VAL A 167 -1.28 -3.08 17.56
C VAL A 167 -2.40 -2.27 16.88
N ARG A 168 -3.62 -2.81 16.89
CA ARG A 168 -4.79 -2.32 16.13
C ARG A 168 -5.29 -0.91 16.50
N GLY A 169 -5.08 -0.46 17.74
CA GLY A 169 -5.70 0.79 18.21
C GLY A 169 -7.24 0.77 18.03
N VAL A 170 -7.79 1.73 17.29
CA VAL A 170 -9.25 1.90 17.05
C VAL A 170 -9.69 1.44 15.64
N LEU A 171 -8.81 0.81 14.85
CA LEU A 171 -9.14 0.44 13.46
C LEU A 171 -10.20 -0.68 13.38
N PRO A 172 -11.16 -0.67 12.44
CA PRO A 172 -12.21 -1.68 12.33
C PRO A 172 -11.76 -2.96 11.58
N ILE A 173 -10.58 -3.51 11.89
CA ILE A 173 -10.00 -4.69 11.20
C ILE A 173 -10.08 -5.93 12.10
N GLU A 174 -10.53 -7.09 11.61
CA GLU A 174 -10.50 -8.32 12.41
C GLU A 174 -9.08 -8.62 12.95
N CYS A 175 -8.98 -9.00 14.22
CA CYS A 175 -7.70 -9.24 14.88
C CYS A 175 -7.75 -10.44 15.82
N ALA A 176 -6.60 -11.11 15.96
CA ALA A 176 -6.38 -12.12 16.97
C ALA A 176 -6.02 -11.49 18.33
N GLU A 177 -6.41 -12.16 19.40
CA GLU A 177 -6.17 -11.72 20.77
C GLU A 177 -4.85 -12.31 21.27
N VAL A 178 -3.92 -11.48 21.75
CA VAL A 178 -2.64 -11.97 22.31
C VAL A 178 -2.85 -13.02 23.40
N ASP A 179 -3.85 -12.83 24.25
CA ASP A 179 -4.13 -13.71 25.40
C ASP A 179 -4.70 -15.08 24.99
N LYS A 180 -5.06 -15.27 23.71
CA LYS A 180 -5.52 -16.54 23.15
C LYS A 180 -4.42 -17.32 22.46
N LEU A 181 -3.23 -16.74 22.27
CA LEU A 181 -2.12 -17.43 21.65
C LEU A 181 -1.56 -18.50 22.59
N PRO A 182 -1.08 -19.64 22.04
CA PRO A 182 -0.33 -20.58 22.85
C PRO A 182 1.00 -19.95 23.30
N GLU A 183 1.54 -20.44 24.42
CA GLU A 183 2.74 -19.89 25.04
C GLU A 183 3.99 -20.18 24.20
N ALA A 184 4.71 -19.12 23.83
CA ALA A 184 5.99 -19.16 23.12
C ALA A 184 6.96 -18.13 23.70
N ASN A 185 8.26 -18.36 23.51
CA ASN A 185 9.31 -17.45 23.98
C ASN A 185 9.47 -16.24 23.07
N TYR A 186 9.10 -16.34 21.80
CA TYR A 186 9.11 -15.23 20.83
C TYR A 186 7.95 -15.39 19.83
N TYR A 187 7.26 -14.29 19.53
CA TYR A 187 6.21 -14.24 18.51
C TYR A 187 6.70 -13.38 17.34
N ALA A 188 7.00 -14.04 16.22
CA ALA A 188 7.48 -13.42 14.98
C ALA A 188 6.29 -13.09 14.09
N LEU A 189 5.88 -11.82 14.07
CA LEU A 189 4.71 -11.38 13.32
C LEU A 189 5.06 -10.62 12.04
N GLY A 190 4.24 -10.80 11.01
CA GLY A 190 4.13 -9.90 9.86
C GLY A 190 2.67 -9.45 9.67
N HIS A 191 2.38 -8.73 8.59
CA HIS A 191 1.09 -8.19 8.12
C HIS A 191 0.89 -6.70 8.39
N ILE A 192 1.30 -6.22 9.56
CA ILE A 192 1.17 -4.80 9.89
C ILE A 192 2.47 -4.10 9.53
N HIS A 193 2.39 -3.18 8.57
CA HIS A 193 3.52 -2.42 8.06
C HIS A 193 3.94 -1.29 9.00
N ILE A 194 4.20 -1.60 10.27
CA ILE A 194 4.79 -0.68 11.24
C ILE A 194 5.77 -1.45 12.12
N ASP A 195 6.77 -0.74 12.63
CA ASP A 195 7.59 -1.26 13.73
C ASP A 195 6.77 -1.22 15.03
N PHE A 196 6.43 -2.39 15.55
CA PHE A 196 5.68 -2.51 16.79
C PHE A 196 6.16 -3.68 17.64
N ARG A 197 6.28 -3.43 18.95
CA ARG A 197 6.65 -4.47 19.92
C ARG A 197 5.75 -4.41 21.14
N TYR A 198 5.25 -5.58 21.53
CA TYR A 198 4.57 -5.80 22.80
C TYR A 198 5.18 -7.02 23.51
N LYS A 199 5.99 -6.78 24.54
CA LYS A 199 6.79 -7.85 25.19
C LYS A 199 7.68 -8.57 24.16
N ASN A 200 7.47 -9.87 23.96
CA ASN A 200 8.17 -10.74 23.01
C ASN A 200 7.44 -10.92 21.68
N LEU A 201 6.39 -10.12 21.44
CA LEU A 201 5.67 -10.04 20.19
C LEU A 201 6.19 -8.88 19.37
N VAL A 202 6.62 -9.18 18.14
CA VAL A 202 7.35 -8.23 17.30
C VAL A 202 6.73 -8.21 15.90
N TYR A 203 6.34 -7.03 15.44
CA TYR A 203 6.18 -6.68 14.04
C TYR A 203 7.42 -5.90 13.59
N PRO A 204 8.20 -6.40 12.63
CA PRO A 204 9.43 -5.75 12.18
C PRO A 204 9.18 -4.51 11.31
N GLY A 205 7.94 -4.30 10.87
CA GLY A 205 7.60 -3.40 9.79
C GLY A 205 8.00 -3.98 8.43
N PRO A 206 7.74 -3.24 7.33
CA PRO A 206 8.11 -3.69 6.00
C PRO A 206 9.61 -3.55 5.75
N VAL A 207 10.16 -4.41 4.91
CA VAL A 207 11.57 -4.30 4.45
C VAL A 207 11.79 -3.01 3.63
N PHE A 208 10.76 -2.56 2.93
CA PHE A 208 10.73 -1.26 2.26
C PHE A 208 9.28 -0.76 2.23
N PRO A 209 9.01 0.53 2.47
CA PRO A 209 7.66 1.09 2.38
C PRO A 209 7.01 0.81 1.01
N ASN A 210 5.78 0.32 1.02
CA ASN A 210 5.13 -0.26 -0.17
C ASN A 210 4.18 0.70 -0.90
N ASN A 211 3.93 1.86 -0.34
CA ASN A 211 3.10 2.90 -0.95
C ASN A 211 3.50 4.29 -0.46
N PHE A 212 2.84 5.32 -1.02
CA PHE A 212 3.08 6.72 -0.65
C PHE A 212 2.93 6.97 0.86
N GLY A 213 1.86 6.48 1.48
CA GLY A 213 1.58 6.74 2.89
C GLY A 213 2.59 6.08 3.82
N GLU A 214 3.05 4.87 3.48
CA GLU A 214 4.12 4.21 4.22
C GLU A 214 5.46 4.94 4.06
N LEU A 215 5.80 5.41 2.86
CA LEU A 215 7.03 6.19 2.66
C LEU A 215 7.03 7.47 3.49
N GLU A 216 5.88 8.15 3.55
CA GLU A 216 5.70 9.38 4.31
C GLU A 216 5.81 9.16 5.83
N THR A 217 5.33 8.02 6.33
CA THR A 217 5.27 7.74 7.78
C THR A 217 6.48 7.00 8.31
N LEU A 218 7.05 6.07 7.55
CA LEU A 218 8.13 5.20 7.98
C LEU A 218 9.50 5.69 7.54
N GLU A 219 9.57 6.40 6.41
CA GLU A 219 10.76 6.86 5.69
C GLU A 219 11.74 5.76 5.20
N ASN A 220 11.90 4.68 5.96
CA ASN A 220 12.71 3.53 5.63
C ASN A 220 12.05 2.24 6.12
N GLY A 221 12.49 1.10 5.59
CA GLY A 221 12.09 -0.20 6.14
C GLY A 221 12.93 -0.58 7.35
N SER A 222 12.59 -1.69 7.99
CA SER A 222 13.38 -2.24 9.10
C SER A 222 13.26 -3.76 9.22
N PHE A 223 14.18 -4.33 9.99
CA PHE A 223 14.07 -5.69 10.47
C PHE A 223 14.68 -5.82 11.86
N TYR A 224 14.50 -6.98 12.49
CA TYR A 224 15.09 -7.28 13.79
C TYR A 224 16.16 -8.34 13.68
N ILE A 225 17.22 -8.14 14.44
CA ILE A 225 18.16 -9.18 14.83
C ILE A 225 17.89 -9.47 16.31
N VAL A 226 17.72 -10.76 16.64
CA VAL A 226 17.33 -11.21 17.96
C VAL A 226 18.40 -12.13 18.53
N ASP A 227 18.90 -11.79 19.70
CA ASP A 227 19.87 -12.59 20.46
C ASP A 227 19.23 -13.06 21.76
N THR A 228 18.98 -14.37 21.88
CA THR A 228 18.31 -14.93 23.06
C THR A 228 19.10 -14.82 24.37
N ASP A 229 20.36 -14.39 24.32
CA ASP A 229 21.26 -14.37 25.49
C ASP A 229 21.27 -13.03 26.21
N LEU A 230 20.72 -11.98 25.59
CA LEU A 230 20.77 -10.62 26.11
C LEU A 230 19.56 -10.30 26.98
N GLY A 231 19.77 -9.48 28.02
CA GLY A 231 18.69 -8.94 28.86
C GLY A 231 17.69 -8.07 28.09
N ASN A 232 18.12 -7.47 26.97
CA ASN A 232 17.24 -6.92 25.94
C ASN A 232 17.61 -7.59 24.60
N PRO A 233 16.87 -8.63 24.17
CA PRO A 233 17.29 -9.49 23.07
C PRO A 233 17.04 -8.90 21.68
N PHE A 234 16.49 -7.68 21.55
CA PHE A 234 16.02 -7.14 20.28
C PHE A 234 16.90 -5.98 19.80
N GLU A 235 17.55 -6.16 18.65
CA GLU A 235 18.25 -5.11 17.91
C GLU A 235 17.47 -4.79 16.63
N LYS A 236 16.88 -3.60 16.55
CA LYS A 236 16.26 -3.10 15.32
C LYS A 236 17.35 -2.60 14.37
N ILE A 237 17.26 -2.99 13.12
CA ILE A 237 18.13 -2.52 12.03
C ILE A 237 17.28 -1.77 11.01
N ASP A 238 17.57 -0.47 10.85
CA ASP A 238 16.92 0.36 9.82
C ASP A 238 17.55 0.13 8.44
N ILE A 239 16.70 -0.02 7.41
CA ILE A 239 17.10 -0.29 6.04
C ILE A 239 17.00 1.01 5.23
N LYS A 240 18.02 1.87 5.38
CA LYS A 240 18.07 3.14 4.67
C LYS A 240 18.55 2.93 3.23
N VAL A 241 17.64 3.03 2.27
CA VAL A 241 17.95 2.90 0.83
C VAL A 241 18.10 4.26 0.17
N LYS A 242 17.17 5.17 0.43
CA LYS A 242 17.12 6.50 -0.17
C LYS A 242 16.59 7.50 0.84
N GLU A 243 17.03 8.75 0.76
CA GLU A 243 16.44 9.83 1.55
C GLU A 243 15.14 10.32 0.92
N ILE A 244 14.22 10.81 1.75
CA ILE A 244 12.91 11.30 1.34
C ILE A 244 12.81 12.80 1.61
N VAL A 245 12.14 13.50 0.71
CA VAL A 245 11.76 14.90 0.85
C VAL A 245 10.26 14.99 0.69
N SER A 246 9.56 15.25 1.78
CA SER A 246 8.11 15.47 1.76
C SER A 246 7.76 16.95 1.68
N LEU A 247 6.65 17.24 0.99
CA LEU A 247 6.02 18.54 0.90
C LEU A 247 4.50 18.35 0.89
N ASP A 248 3.82 18.96 1.84
CA ASP A 248 2.37 18.99 1.94
C ASP A 248 1.88 20.41 1.62
N VAL A 249 0.91 20.53 0.71
CA VAL A 249 0.35 21.81 0.27
C VAL A 249 -1.17 21.77 0.31
N GLU A 250 -1.77 22.79 0.93
CA GLU A 250 -3.21 23.02 0.89
C GLU A 250 -3.57 23.92 -0.30
N ALA A 251 -4.17 23.35 -1.33
CA ALA A 251 -4.57 24.04 -2.54
C ALA A 251 -5.90 24.76 -2.36
N LYS A 252 -5.89 26.06 -2.68
CA LYS A 252 -7.10 26.92 -2.81
C LYS A 252 -7.24 27.51 -4.21
N ASN A 253 -6.11 27.70 -4.88
CA ASN A 253 -6.04 28.26 -6.22
C ASN A 253 -4.88 27.60 -6.97
N ALA A 254 -5.16 27.04 -8.14
CA ALA A 254 -4.20 26.22 -8.89
C ALA A 254 -2.92 26.98 -9.27
N ILE A 255 -3.02 28.26 -9.63
CA ILE A 255 -1.86 29.08 -10.03
C ILE A 255 -0.95 29.31 -8.83
N LEU A 256 -1.52 29.77 -7.71
CA LEU A 256 -0.76 30.00 -6.48
C LEU A 256 -0.14 28.71 -5.96
N THR A 257 -0.88 27.60 -6.04
CA THR A 257 -0.39 26.27 -5.63
C THR A 257 0.80 25.82 -6.50
N ASN A 258 0.78 26.04 -7.81
CA ASN A 258 1.94 25.75 -8.67
C ASN A 258 3.17 26.54 -8.24
N GLU A 259 3.03 27.85 -8.00
CA GLU A 259 4.14 28.72 -7.58
C GLU A 259 4.68 28.35 -6.21
N GLU A 260 3.80 28.05 -5.26
CA GLU A 260 4.16 27.61 -3.91
C GLU A 260 4.95 26.30 -3.93
N ILE A 261 4.47 25.29 -4.67
CA ILE A 261 5.14 24.00 -4.78
C ILE A 261 6.56 24.16 -5.34
N LEU A 262 6.70 24.88 -6.46
CA LEU A 262 8.01 25.09 -7.09
C LEU A 262 8.96 25.88 -6.19
N LYS A 263 8.45 26.89 -5.48
CA LYS A 263 9.24 27.71 -4.55
C LYS A 263 9.73 26.88 -3.35
N GLU A 264 8.88 26.08 -2.74
CA GLU A 264 9.27 25.27 -1.58
C GLU A 264 10.20 24.11 -1.97
N LEU A 265 9.96 23.47 -3.12
CA LEU A 265 10.88 22.46 -3.65
C LEU A 265 12.24 23.06 -4.02
N GLY A 266 12.27 24.28 -4.58
CA GLY A 266 13.51 24.97 -4.94
C GLY A 266 14.40 25.36 -3.74
N LYS A 267 13.85 25.37 -2.51
CA LYS A 267 14.64 25.58 -1.28
C LYS A 267 15.25 24.29 -0.74
N LYS A 268 14.81 23.12 -1.20
CA LYS A 268 15.19 21.81 -0.69
C LYS A 268 16.26 21.18 -1.58
N ASN A 269 17.15 20.39 -0.99
CA ASN A 269 18.10 19.58 -1.76
C ASN A 269 17.40 18.30 -2.24
N LEU A 270 17.10 18.23 -3.53
CA LEU A 270 16.39 17.09 -4.14
C LEU A 270 17.34 16.00 -4.66
N LYS A 271 18.65 16.28 -4.72
CA LYS A 271 19.63 15.40 -5.37
C LYS A 271 19.64 14.00 -4.78
N ASP A 272 19.37 13.01 -5.62
CA ASP A 272 19.34 11.59 -5.31
C ASP A 272 18.32 11.20 -4.22
N LYS A 273 17.22 11.95 -4.11
CA LYS A 273 16.15 11.72 -3.13
C LYS A 273 14.82 11.36 -3.77
N ILE A 274 13.95 10.68 -3.01
CA ILE A 274 12.56 10.50 -3.37
C ILE A 274 11.78 11.73 -2.91
N VAL A 275 11.09 12.39 -3.83
CA VAL A 275 10.24 13.54 -3.51
C VAL A 275 8.80 13.07 -3.38
N LEU A 276 8.18 13.33 -2.22
CA LEU A 276 6.77 13.08 -1.96
C LEU A 276 6.03 14.42 -1.93
N LEU A 277 5.04 14.57 -2.79
CA LEU A 277 4.17 15.73 -2.82
C LEU A 277 2.74 15.34 -2.47
N ARG A 278 2.21 15.86 -1.37
CA ARG A 278 0.79 15.76 -1.04
C ARG A 278 0.10 17.09 -1.33
N VAL A 279 -0.98 17.03 -2.10
CA VAL A 279 -1.83 18.19 -2.35
C VAL A 279 -3.24 17.85 -1.90
N SER A 280 -3.75 18.64 -0.97
CA SER A 280 -5.11 18.53 -0.42
C SER A 280 -5.82 19.87 -0.51
N GLY A 281 -7.14 19.90 -0.42
CA GLY A 281 -7.89 21.16 -0.37
C GLY A 281 -8.99 21.23 -1.42
N ASP A 282 -9.56 22.41 -1.60
CA ASP A 282 -10.68 22.64 -2.50
C ASP A 282 -10.35 23.78 -3.48
N LEU A 283 -10.44 23.46 -4.77
CA LEU A 283 -10.21 24.42 -5.84
C LEU A 283 -11.52 25.12 -6.20
N ASP A 284 -11.61 26.41 -5.85
CA ASP A 284 -12.77 27.26 -6.16
C ASP A 284 -12.97 27.39 -7.69
N ASN A 285 -13.94 26.66 -8.24
CA ASN A 285 -14.28 26.66 -9.67
C ASN A 285 -13.10 26.40 -10.62
N GLN A 286 -12.01 25.81 -10.14
CA GLN A 286 -10.82 25.47 -10.93
C GLN A 286 -10.64 23.97 -11.03
N LYS A 287 -10.08 23.52 -12.16
CA LYS A 287 -9.87 22.10 -12.40
C LYS A 287 -8.54 21.69 -11.78
N ILE A 288 -8.48 20.45 -11.29
CA ILE A 288 -7.23 19.84 -10.83
C ILE A 288 -6.15 19.85 -11.92
N SER A 289 -6.56 19.77 -13.20
CA SER A 289 -5.65 19.87 -14.35
C SER A 289 -4.90 21.20 -14.45
N ASP A 290 -5.38 22.25 -13.78
CA ASP A 290 -4.73 23.56 -13.76
C ASP A 290 -3.49 23.56 -12.85
N ILE A 291 -3.35 22.54 -12.00
CA ILE A 291 -2.09 22.23 -11.31
C ILE A 291 -1.22 21.40 -12.26
N HIS A 292 -0.13 21.98 -12.74
CA HIS A 292 0.73 21.38 -13.76
C HIS A 292 1.73 20.40 -13.13
N PHE A 293 1.23 19.25 -12.66
CA PHE A 293 2.07 18.24 -12.01
C PHE A 293 3.23 17.73 -12.88
N GLU A 294 3.08 17.69 -14.20
CA GLU A 294 4.17 17.32 -15.11
C GLU A 294 5.33 18.33 -15.05
N LYS A 295 5.03 19.63 -14.94
CA LYS A 295 6.07 20.67 -14.79
C LYS A 295 6.77 20.55 -13.44
N ILE A 296 6.02 20.24 -12.38
CA ILE A 296 6.57 20.03 -11.03
C ILE A 296 7.47 18.80 -11.02
N GLU A 297 7.04 17.70 -11.63
CA GLU A 297 7.80 16.47 -11.76
C GLU A 297 9.10 16.69 -12.56
N ASN A 298 9.02 17.37 -13.70
CA ASN A 298 10.19 17.73 -14.50
C ASN A 298 11.16 18.61 -13.70
N PHE A 299 10.65 19.61 -12.97
CA PHE A 299 11.48 20.44 -12.08
C PHE A 299 12.23 19.59 -11.04
N CYS A 300 11.57 18.62 -10.41
CA CYS A 300 12.21 17.71 -9.47
C CYS A 300 13.37 16.94 -10.13
N PHE A 301 13.14 16.37 -11.31
CA PHE A 301 14.17 15.61 -12.03
C PHE A 301 15.33 16.47 -12.52
N GLU A 302 15.06 17.69 -13.01
CA GLU A 302 16.10 18.67 -13.40
C GLU A 302 16.98 19.07 -12.21
N ASN A 303 16.42 19.10 -11.00
CA ASN A 303 17.13 19.34 -9.75
C ASN A 303 17.73 18.06 -9.13
N GLY A 304 17.73 16.95 -9.87
CA GLY A 304 18.40 15.70 -9.52
C GLY A 304 17.61 14.76 -8.61
N ALA A 305 16.30 14.92 -8.47
CA ALA A 305 15.47 13.94 -7.77
C ALA A 305 15.65 12.54 -8.37
N TYR A 306 15.74 11.53 -7.51
CA TYR A 306 15.78 10.14 -7.95
C TYR A 306 14.40 9.69 -8.45
N PHE A 307 13.36 10.04 -7.69
CA PHE A 307 12.00 9.70 -8.04
C PHE A 307 11.01 10.72 -7.46
N PHE A 308 9.85 10.86 -8.10
CA PHE A 308 8.78 11.76 -7.68
C PHE A 308 7.47 10.99 -7.53
N LEU A 309 6.81 11.14 -6.39
CA LEU A 309 5.47 10.62 -6.14
C LEU A 309 4.56 11.75 -5.70
N LYS A 310 3.31 11.69 -6.16
CA LYS A 310 2.27 12.63 -5.77
C LYS A 310 1.05 11.92 -5.19
N ASN A 311 0.42 12.56 -4.21
CA ASN A 311 -0.88 12.19 -3.67
C ASN A 311 -1.83 13.39 -3.78
N THR A 312 -2.95 13.20 -4.48
CA THR A 312 -3.99 14.22 -4.69
C THR A 312 -5.36 13.71 -4.29
N HIS A 313 -5.45 12.69 -3.42
CA HIS A 313 -6.72 12.04 -3.08
C HIS A 313 -7.68 12.99 -2.36
N ASP A 314 -7.12 13.89 -1.54
CA ASP A 314 -7.88 14.88 -0.76
C ASP A 314 -8.05 16.22 -1.48
N LEU A 315 -7.72 16.29 -2.77
CA LEU A 315 -7.91 17.46 -3.61
C LEU A 315 -9.26 17.39 -4.33
N LYS A 316 -10.11 18.38 -4.10
CA LYS A 316 -11.47 18.44 -4.64
C LYS A 316 -11.67 19.70 -5.47
N THR A 317 -12.71 19.67 -6.30
CA THR A 317 -13.22 20.84 -7.00
C THR A 317 -14.64 21.07 -6.51
N SER A 318 -14.89 22.24 -5.92
CA SER A 318 -16.24 22.72 -5.62
C SER A 318 -16.97 22.98 -6.93
N GLU A 319 -17.81 22.05 -7.38
CA GLU A 319 -18.88 22.37 -8.32
C GLU A 319 -20.01 23.05 -7.54
N VAL A 320 -20.47 24.22 -8.01
CA VAL A 320 -21.64 24.91 -7.42
C VAL A 320 -22.85 23.97 -7.51
N LYS A 321 -23.26 23.38 -6.38
CA LYS A 321 -24.53 22.67 -6.27
C LYS A 321 -25.65 23.69 -6.13
N LEU A 322 -26.45 23.84 -7.18
CA LEU A 322 -27.76 24.50 -7.09
C LEU A 322 -28.72 23.58 -6.34
N ASP A 323 -28.90 23.80 -5.03
CA ASP A 323 -29.95 23.14 -4.28
C ASP A 323 -31.32 23.75 -4.67
N ILE A 324 -32.09 22.99 -5.46
CA ILE A 324 -33.46 23.35 -5.86
C ILE A 324 -34.43 22.73 -4.84
N GLU A 325 -35.02 23.53 -3.96
CA GLU A 325 -36.20 23.12 -3.20
C GLU A 325 -37.41 23.12 -4.13
N ILE A 326 -37.78 21.93 -4.61
CA ILE A 326 -38.90 21.73 -5.54
C ILE A 326 -40.22 21.85 -4.77
N LYS A 327 -41.04 22.87 -5.07
CA LYS A 327 -42.38 23.02 -4.47
C LYS A 327 -43.48 22.31 -5.25
N ASN A 328 -43.29 22.08 -6.56
CA ASN A 328 -44.21 21.31 -7.39
C ASN A 328 -43.49 20.55 -8.51
N LYS A 329 -43.84 19.27 -8.71
CA LYS A 329 -43.18 18.40 -9.70
C LYS A 329 -43.49 18.74 -11.16
N ASP A 330 -44.58 19.46 -11.41
CA ASP A 330 -45.08 19.68 -12.77
C ASP A 330 -44.41 20.86 -13.50
N ASN A 331 -43.75 21.79 -12.78
CA ASN A 331 -43.13 23.01 -13.34
C ASN A 331 -41.63 23.15 -12.97
N LEU A 332 -40.95 22.03 -12.75
CA LEU A 332 -39.59 21.94 -12.20
C LEU A 332 -38.55 22.71 -13.05
N GLU A 333 -38.71 22.65 -14.36
CA GLU A 333 -37.83 23.32 -15.32
C GLU A 333 -38.03 24.84 -15.29
N GLU A 334 -39.28 25.31 -15.31
CA GLU A 334 -39.62 26.74 -15.24
C GLU A 334 -39.19 27.36 -13.90
N GLU A 335 -39.42 26.67 -12.77
CA GLU A 335 -38.97 27.11 -11.45
C GLU A 335 -37.44 27.16 -11.37
N GLY A 336 -36.75 26.16 -11.94
CA GLY A 336 -35.29 26.12 -12.01
C GLY A 336 -34.70 27.27 -12.83
N ILE A 337 -35.25 27.55 -14.01
CA ILE A 337 -34.81 28.67 -14.88
C ILE A 337 -35.07 30.01 -14.19
N MET A 338 -36.23 30.20 -13.57
CA MET A 338 -36.59 31.42 -12.85
C MET A 338 -35.65 31.69 -11.68
N LYS A 339 -35.34 30.67 -10.87
CA LYS A 339 -34.41 30.79 -9.74
C LYS A 339 -32.98 31.06 -10.19
N TYR A 340 -32.48 30.30 -11.17
CA TYR A 340 -31.14 30.54 -11.73
C TYR A 340 -31.02 31.97 -12.28
N SER A 341 -32.04 32.43 -13.00
CA SER A 341 -32.03 33.76 -13.62
C SER A 341 -32.09 34.90 -12.60
N SER A 342 -32.70 34.68 -11.42
CA SER A 342 -32.75 35.66 -10.34
C SER A 342 -31.45 35.71 -9.52
N GLU A 343 -30.81 34.56 -9.31
CA GLU A 343 -29.51 34.45 -8.63
C GLU A 343 -28.35 34.93 -9.52
N ASN A 344 -28.49 34.81 -10.86
CA ASN A 344 -27.44 35.13 -11.83
C ASN A 344 -27.96 36.06 -12.94
N PRO A 345 -28.21 37.36 -12.67
CA PRO A 345 -28.77 38.27 -13.67
C PRO A 345 -27.86 38.44 -14.88
N SER A 346 -28.35 38.07 -16.06
CA SER A 346 -27.59 38.14 -17.31
C SER A 346 -28.52 38.35 -18.50
N GLU A 347 -28.08 39.13 -19.49
CA GLU A 347 -28.82 39.30 -20.75
C GLU A 347 -28.95 37.99 -21.54
N PHE A 348 -28.08 37.01 -21.26
CA PHE A 348 -28.11 35.70 -21.88
C PHE A 348 -29.21 34.77 -21.32
N ASN A 349 -29.79 35.10 -20.15
CA ASN A 349 -30.80 34.26 -19.53
C ASN A 349 -32.08 34.13 -20.37
N LYS A 350 -32.36 35.11 -21.25
CA LYS A 350 -33.48 35.08 -22.20
C LYS A 350 -33.42 33.90 -23.18
N PHE A 351 -32.22 33.35 -23.42
CA PHE A 351 -32.01 32.24 -24.36
C PHE A 351 -32.16 30.86 -23.69
N ILE A 352 -32.16 30.79 -22.35
CA ILE A 352 -32.15 29.52 -21.61
C ILE A 352 -33.31 28.60 -22.02
N PRO A 353 -34.59 29.06 -22.06
CA PRO A 353 -35.70 28.17 -22.45
C PRO A 353 -35.56 27.63 -23.88
N GLN A 354 -35.05 28.46 -24.81
CA GLN A 354 -34.87 28.09 -26.21
C GLN A 354 -33.73 27.08 -26.38
N LEU A 355 -32.63 27.25 -25.64
CA LEU A 355 -31.50 26.33 -25.66
C LEU A 355 -31.84 24.98 -25.05
N ILE A 356 -32.57 24.95 -23.93
CA ILE A 356 -32.99 23.68 -23.32
C ILE A 356 -33.87 22.88 -24.30
N ASN A 357 -34.80 23.55 -24.98
CA ASN A 357 -35.64 22.90 -26.00
C ASN A 357 -34.84 22.38 -27.21
N ILE A 358 -33.73 23.02 -27.59
CA ILE A 358 -32.86 22.52 -28.66
C ILE A 358 -32.07 21.30 -28.18
N LEU A 359 -31.54 21.35 -26.96
CA LEU A 359 -30.72 20.29 -26.38
C LEU A 359 -31.54 19.05 -25.98
N SER A 360 -32.86 19.18 -25.85
CA SER A 360 -33.77 18.05 -25.64
C SER A 360 -34.16 17.33 -26.94
N ILE A 361 -33.76 17.83 -28.11
CA ILE A 361 -34.06 17.19 -29.39
C ILE A 361 -33.26 15.90 -29.52
N GLU A 362 -33.98 14.79 -29.68
CA GLU A 362 -33.35 13.48 -29.87
C GLU A 362 -32.82 13.27 -31.30
N LYS A 363 -31.90 12.31 -31.39
CA LYS A 363 -31.30 11.88 -32.66
C LYS A 363 -32.33 11.12 -33.50
N GLN A 364 -32.41 11.45 -34.80
CA GLN A 364 -33.37 10.83 -35.70
C GLN A 364 -32.89 9.45 -36.20
N GLU A 365 -33.84 8.58 -36.55
CA GLU A 365 -33.54 7.25 -37.09
C GLU A 365 -32.85 7.36 -38.45
N GLY A 366 -31.66 6.77 -38.57
CA GLY A 366 -30.80 6.88 -39.77
C GLY A 366 -29.82 8.06 -39.78
N GLU A 367 -29.85 8.94 -38.77
CA GLU A 367 -28.90 10.05 -38.64
C GLU A 367 -27.52 9.55 -38.14
N THR A 368 -26.41 10.10 -38.64
CA THR A 368 -25.08 9.83 -38.05
C THR A 368 -24.85 10.69 -36.82
N ILE A 369 -23.93 10.29 -35.94
CA ILE A 369 -23.60 11.09 -34.72
C ILE A 369 -23.08 12.48 -35.12
N ASP A 370 -22.24 12.56 -36.15
CA ASP A 370 -21.70 13.83 -36.64
C ASP A 370 -22.78 14.75 -37.22
N SER A 371 -23.73 14.18 -37.98
CA SER A 371 -24.89 14.92 -38.52
C SER A 371 -25.77 15.47 -37.40
N PHE A 372 -26.05 14.65 -36.38
CA PHE A 372 -26.83 15.05 -35.21
C PHE A 372 -26.16 16.21 -34.46
N ASN A 373 -24.88 16.08 -34.15
CA ASN A 373 -24.12 17.13 -33.45
C ASN A 373 -24.07 18.42 -34.26
N THR A 374 -23.85 18.33 -35.58
CA THR A 374 -23.82 19.48 -36.47
C THR A 374 -25.17 20.21 -36.50
N ARG A 375 -26.28 19.45 -36.53
CA ARG A 375 -27.64 19.98 -36.51
C ARG A 375 -27.95 20.69 -35.19
N ILE A 376 -27.69 20.05 -34.05
CA ILE A 376 -27.93 20.65 -32.73
C ILE A 376 -27.09 21.93 -32.56
N LEU A 377 -25.80 21.88 -32.89
CA LEU A 377 -24.92 23.06 -32.83
C LEU A 377 -25.39 24.19 -33.76
N GLY A 378 -25.85 23.87 -34.97
CA GLY A 378 -26.38 24.85 -35.91
C GLY A 378 -27.64 25.55 -35.39
N GLU A 379 -28.57 24.82 -34.78
CA GLU A 379 -29.77 25.39 -34.17
C GLU A 379 -29.44 26.21 -32.92
N SER A 380 -28.50 25.75 -32.07
CA SER A 380 -28.06 26.52 -30.89
C SER A 380 -27.39 27.84 -31.27
N ARG A 381 -26.60 27.86 -32.37
CA ARG A 381 -25.99 29.10 -32.89
C ARG A 381 -27.00 30.14 -33.33
N LYS A 382 -28.09 29.71 -34.00
CA LYS A 382 -29.19 30.61 -34.41
C LYS A 382 -29.87 31.26 -33.21
N VAL A 383 -30.05 30.52 -32.12
CA VAL A 383 -30.64 31.07 -30.88
C VAL A 383 -29.72 32.09 -30.22
N LEU A 384 -28.41 31.90 -30.33
CA LEU A 384 -27.41 32.79 -29.72
C LEU A 384 -27.01 33.98 -30.61
N ASP A 385 -27.54 34.10 -31.84
CA ASP A 385 -27.12 35.09 -32.84
C ASP A 385 -25.60 35.06 -33.12
N ILE A 386 -25.00 33.86 -33.14
CA ILE A 386 -23.57 33.63 -33.41
C ILE A 386 -23.44 32.99 -34.80
N GLU A 387 -22.68 33.62 -35.71
CA GLU A 387 -22.38 33.08 -37.05
C GLU A 387 -21.63 31.73 -37.01
#